data_AF-A0A252DSH1-F1
#
_entry.id   AF-A0A252DSH1-F1
#
_cell.length_a   1.000
_cell.length_b   1.000
_cell.length_c   1.000
_cell.angle_alpha   90.00
_cell.angle_beta   90.00
_cell.angle_gamma   90.00
#
_symmetry.space_group_name_H-M   'P 1'
#
loop_
_entity.id
_entity.type
_entity.pdbx_description
1 polymer ?
#
loop_
_entity_poly.entity_id
_entity_poly.type
_entity_poly.pdbx_seq_one_letter_code
_entity_poly.pdbx_strand_id
1 'polypeptide(L)' 'MVHTYEVLVDIKEFIDLPNNSFQRGTTRYEIDAPSKETADGMAFQKARSEHPQGTEYDVRVTRLLR' A
#
# COMPACT_ATOMS: atom_id res chain seq x y z
N MET A 1 14.71 -10.74 -13.76
CA MET A 1 15.63 -10.20 -12.75
C MET A 1 14.76 -9.58 -11.67
N VAL A 2 15.10 -9.73 -10.39
CA VAL A 2 14.34 -9.15 -9.27
C VAL A 2 14.96 -7.82 -8.90
N HIS A 3 14.13 -6.83 -8.63
CA HIS A 3 14.54 -5.51 -8.19
C HIS A 3 13.74 -5.09 -6.97
N THR A 4 14.33 -4.29 -6.10
CA THR A 4 13.63 -3.68 -4.98
C THR A 4 12.90 -2.42 -5.46
N TYR A 5 11.64 -2.25 -5.10
CA TYR A 5 10.83 -1.08 -5.42
C TYR A 5 10.42 -0.36 -4.15
N GLU A 6 10.48 0.97 -4.18
CA GLU A 6 9.80 1.80 -3.20
C GLU A 6 8.34 1.98 -3.67
N VAL A 7 7.40 1.59 -2.81
CA VAL A 7 5.96 1.69 -3.08
C VAL A 7 5.30 2.44 -1.94
N LEU A 8 4.58 3.51 -2.26
CA LEU A 8 3.77 4.25 -1.31
C LEU A 8 2.31 3.82 -1.49
N VAL A 9 1.65 3.48 -0.40
CA VAL A 9 0.22 3.14 -0.39
C VAL A 9 -0.51 4.13 0.48
N ASP A 10 -1.38 4.93 -0.13
CA ASP A 10 -2.32 5.76 0.61
C ASP A 10 -3.52 4.91 1.03
N ILE A 11 -3.76 4.84 2.32
CA ILE A 11 -4.79 4.01 2.93
C ILE A 11 -5.80 4.93 3.57
N LYS A 12 -7.07 4.67 3.29
CA LYS A 12 -8.19 5.32 3.97
C LYS A 12 -8.97 4.26 4.75
N GLU A 13 -9.14 4.49 6.04
CA GLU A 13 -9.73 3.54 6.97
C GLU A 13 -10.81 4.23 7.80
N PHE A 14 -11.92 3.56 8.08
CA PHE A 14 -12.91 4.06 9.02
C PHE A 14 -12.62 3.51 10.41
N ILE A 15 -12.53 4.40 11.41
CA ILE A 15 -12.14 4.02 12.78
C ILE A 15 -13.32 3.37 13.52
N ASP A 16 -14.54 3.82 13.22
CA ASP A 16 -15.74 3.47 13.98
C ASP A 16 -16.97 3.49 13.04
N LEU A 17 -17.85 2.50 13.14
CA LEU A 17 -19.09 2.40 12.35
C LEU A 17 -20.15 3.50 12.60
N PRO A 18 -20.35 4.02 13.83
CA PRO A 18 -21.38 5.04 14.10
C PRO A 18 -20.93 6.47 13.77
N ASN A 19 -19.63 6.72 13.63
CA ASN A 19 -19.09 8.04 13.28
C ASN A 19 -18.39 7.96 11.93
N ASN A 20 -18.73 8.83 10.97
CA ASN A 20 -18.04 8.96 9.68
C ASN A 20 -16.57 9.43 9.79
N SER A 21 -15.94 9.23 10.94
CA SER A 21 -14.54 9.49 11.20
C SER A 21 -13.70 8.48 10.43
N PHE A 22 -12.97 8.99 9.43
CA PHE A 22 -11.98 8.23 8.69
C PHE A 22 -10.57 8.74 9.02
N GLN A 23 -9.61 7.82 8.98
CA GLN A 23 -8.19 8.13 8.95
C GLN A 23 -7.72 8.05 7.51
N ARG A 24 -6.73 8.86 7.18
CA ARG A 24 -5.94 8.69 5.98
C ARG A 24 -4.48 8.67 6.37
N GLY A 25 -3.77 7.63 5.95
CA GLY A 25 -2.34 7.46 6.15
C GLY A 25 -1.65 7.09 4.84
N THR A 26 -0.35 7.30 4.78
CA THR A 26 0.49 6.79 3.69
C THR A 26 1.51 5.84 4.30
N THR A 27 1.51 4.59 3.84
CA THR A 27 2.50 3.60 4.28
C THR A 27 3.50 3.36 3.16
N ARG A 28 4.79 3.35 3.51
CA ARG A 28 5.88 3.05 2.58
C ARG A 28 6.28 1.59 2.71
N TYR A 29 6.36 0.90 1.57
CA TYR A 29 6.86 -0.46 1.45
C TYR A 29 8.09 -0.50 0.56
N GLU A 30 8.99 -1.41 0.91
CA GLU A 30 10.09 -1.85 0.04
C GLU A 30 9.74 -3.27 -0.42
N ILE A 31 9.60 -3.46 -1.73
CA ILE A 31 9.07 -4.68 -2.32
C ILE A 31 10.07 -5.21 -3.36
N ASP A 32 10.58 -6.40 -3.12
CA ASP A 32 11.37 -7.12 -4.13
C ASP A 32 10.44 -7.81 -5.13
N ALA A 33 10.49 -7.38 -6.38
CA ALA A 33 9.62 -7.87 -7.44
C ALA A 33 10.34 -7.95 -8.79
N PRO A 34 9.88 -8.81 -9.72
CA PRO A 34 10.41 -8.86 -11.07
C PRO A 34 9.96 -7.69 -11.96
N SER A 35 8.88 -6.99 -11.60
CA SER A 35 8.32 -5.86 -12.36
C SER A 35 7.57 -4.89 -11.45
N LYS A 36 7.32 -3.67 -11.94
CA LYS A 36 6.49 -2.67 -11.25
C LYS A 36 5.07 -3.16 -10.99
N GLU A 37 4.46 -3.84 -11.95
CA GLU A 37 3.10 -4.39 -11.81
C GLU A 37 3.03 -5.44 -10.70
N THR A 38 4.08 -6.25 -10.58
CA THR A 38 4.16 -7.23 -9.50
C THR A 38 4.38 -6.54 -8.15
N ALA A 39 5.22 -5.50 -8.11
CA ALA A 39 5.45 -4.70 -6.90
C ALA A 39 4.17 -4.01 -6.40
N ASP A 40 3.37 -3.48 -7.34
CA ASP A 40 2.07 -2.87 -7.06
C ASP A 40 1.11 -3.85 -6.38
N GLY A 41 0.90 -5.03 -6.99
CA GLY A 41 0.04 -6.07 -6.43
C GLY A 41 0.51 -6.56 -5.06
N MET A 42 1.82 -6.73 -4.87
CA MET A 42 2.40 -7.14 -3.58
C MET A 42 2.23 -6.07 -2.50
N ALA A 43 2.46 -4.80 -2.83
CA ALA A 43 2.25 -3.69 -1.91
C ALA A 43 0.78 -3.56 -1.50
N PHE A 44 -0.15 -3.71 -2.45
CA PHE A 44 -1.59 -3.74 -2.17
C PHE A 44 -1.95 -4.85 -1.18
N GLN A 45 -1.52 -6.09 -1.43
CA GLN A 45 -1.81 -7.22 -0.54
C GLN A 45 -1.25 -7.02 0.86
N LYS A 46 -0.03 -6.48 0.95
CA LYS A 46 0.61 -6.17 2.23
C LYS A 46 -0.17 -5.08 2.99
N ALA A 47 -0.49 -3.97 2.32
CA ALA A 47 -1.29 -2.90 2.91
C ALA A 47 -2.66 -3.39 3.39
N ARG A 48 -3.36 -4.20 2.60
CA ARG A 48 -4.65 -4.77 2.98
C ARG A 48 -4.57 -5.73 4.17
N SER A 49 -3.45 -6.45 4.31
CA SER A 49 -3.22 -7.33 5.46
C SER A 49 -2.91 -6.56 6.74
N GLU A 50 -2.17 -5.45 6.65
CA GLU A 50 -1.80 -4.60 7.79
C GLU A 50 -2.96 -3.69 8.22
N HIS A 51 -3.81 -3.30 7.26
CA HIS A 51 -4.93 -2.37 7.42
C HIS A 51 -6.26 -3.01 7.00
N PRO A 52 -6.73 -4.08 7.66
CA PRO A 52 -7.91 -4.84 7.19
C PRO A 52 -9.22 -4.03 7.17
N GLN A 53 -9.27 -2.89 7.86
CA GLN A 53 -10.39 -1.95 7.88
C GLN A 53 -10.28 -0.84 6.81
N GLY A 54 -9.22 -0.87 5.99
CA GLY A 54 -9.04 0.05 4.88
C GLY A 54 -10.11 -0.16 3.81
N THR A 55 -10.79 0.93 3.47
CA THR A 55 -11.83 0.97 2.43
C THR A 55 -11.28 1.36 1.06
N GLU A 56 -10.18 2.12 1.04
CA GLU A 56 -9.51 2.55 -0.19
C GLU A 56 -8.00 2.40 -0.02
N TYR A 57 -7.33 1.89 -1.06
CA TYR A 57 -5.87 1.75 -1.13
C TYR A 57 -5.42 2.29 -2.48
N ASP A 58 -4.69 3.39 -2.49
CA ASP A 58 -4.08 3.95 -3.69
C ASP A 58 -2.59 3.62 -3.69
N VAL A 59 -2.18 2.77 -4.63
CA VAL A 59 -0.80 2.25 -4.69
C VAL A 59 -0.01 3.05 -5.72
N ARG A 60 1.17 3.54 -5.31
CA ARG A 60 2.05 4.34 -6.13
C ARG A 60 3.48 3.82 -6.03
N VAL A 61 3.92 3.12 -7.07
CA VAL A 61 5.32 2.69 -7.22
C VAL A 61 6.19 3.89 -7.60
N THR A 62 7.04 4.36 -6.70
CA THR A 62 7.80 5.60 -6.88
C THR A 62 9.10 5.38 -7.64
N ARG A 63 9.90 4.37 -7.26
CA ARG A 63 11.20 4.11 -7.91
C ARG A 63 11.74 2.72 -7.64
N LEU A 64 12.72 2.33 -8.44
CA LEU A 64 13.61 1.21 -8.17
C LEU A 64 14.64 1.61 -7.10
N LEU A 65 14.74 0.83 -6.03
CA LEU A 65 15.83 0.88 -5.06
C LEU A 65 16.96 -0.04 -5.55
N ARG A 66 18.20 0.31 -5.19
CA ARG A 66 19.42 -0.29 -5.73
C ARG A 66 19.81 -1.57 -5.01
#